data_AF-A0A4S9ZSM0-F1
#
_entry.id   AF-A0A4S9ZSM0-F1
#
_cell.length_a   1.000
_cell.length_b   1.000
_cell.length_c   1.000
_cell.angle_alpha   90.00
_cell.angle_beta   90.00
_cell.angle_gamma   90.00
#
_symmetry.space_group_name_H-M   'P 1'
#
loop_
_entity.id
_entity.type
_entity.pdbx_description
1 polymer ?
#
loop_
_entity_poly.entity_id
_entity_poly.type
_entity_poly.pdbx_seq_one_letter_code
_entity_poly.pdbx_strand_id
1 'polypeptide(L)'
;MNLMQQIVSTVLGWDKKELRKRLEKIEKDKDAPSKEQREALKEWMDQSRQEQEETRKRSQDQSMSIVSTILSLSSASPDLNEKQHKLALEYLSLSLAVRDRNKIIDVLCHHSPDHLTQAVRDGVSAYEPMIRQVHQAVDLSATVADFQAFMDDMIKVAKPKKDGKPPSVEDFVHLLHSHMGASHRFIHQVAKNGPEVTQWFKDYVHKASANFRQEHTSPSIFDSLSTAFDGLKPDEQEKVRKEVDASAKYLDELYASSAARISDVISNKASTPYGPGAYLARWQELLDSTLVTPETAKGPVRKGASSSVKQEARRDVDGEIKESGVELKQADKIVSDKTPAAPSAEMTIKLLSPKFRELLQSAK
;
A
#
# COMPACT_ATOMS: atom_id res chain seq x y z
N MET A 1 -22.95 -18.62 3.01
CA MET A 1 -22.01 -17.95 2.08
C MET A 1 -22.73 -17.55 0.82
N ASN A 2 -22.61 -16.28 0.41
CA ASN A 2 -23.07 -15.77 -0.89
C ASN A 2 -22.01 -16.03 -2.01
N LEU A 3 -22.33 -15.63 -3.25
CA LEU A 3 -21.42 -15.80 -4.40
C LEU A 3 -20.07 -15.10 -4.22
N MET A 4 -20.04 -13.87 -3.72
CA MET A 4 -18.79 -13.13 -3.47
C MET A 4 -17.91 -13.87 -2.47
N GLN A 5 -18.49 -14.30 -1.35
CA GLN A 5 -17.77 -15.07 -0.33
C GLN A 5 -17.28 -16.43 -0.87
N GLN A 6 -18.04 -17.05 -1.78
CA GLN A 6 -17.63 -18.29 -2.46
C GLN A 6 -16.44 -18.06 -3.39
N ILE A 7 -16.42 -16.98 -4.16
CA ILE A 7 -15.27 -16.60 -5.00
C ILE A 7 -14.05 -16.35 -4.12
N VAL A 8 -14.17 -15.52 -3.09
CA VAL A 8 -13.07 -15.22 -2.15
C VAL A 8 -12.52 -16.49 -1.51
N SER A 9 -13.39 -17.34 -0.96
CA SER A 9 -12.98 -18.59 -0.30
C SER A 9 -12.31 -19.56 -1.27
N THR A 10 -12.76 -19.61 -2.53
CA THR A 10 -12.20 -20.48 -3.57
C THR A 10 -10.81 -20.03 -3.99
N VAL A 11 -10.64 -18.74 -4.31
CA VAL A 11 -9.33 -18.18 -4.73
C VAL A 11 -8.31 -18.32 -3.61
N LEU A 12 -8.65 -17.89 -2.38
CA LEU A 12 -7.75 -18.04 -1.24
C LEU A 12 -7.53 -19.51 -0.86
N GLY A 13 -8.49 -20.39 -1.15
CA GLY A 13 -8.36 -21.83 -1.01
C GLY A 13 -7.33 -22.44 -1.95
N TRP A 14 -7.27 -21.98 -3.20
CA TRP A 14 -6.24 -22.37 -4.16
C TRP A 14 -4.85 -21.91 -3.71
N ASP A 15 -4.72 -20.65 -3.29
CA ASP A 15 -3.46 -20.11 -2.78
C ASP A 15 -2.94 -20.94 -1.60
N LYS A 16 -3.82 -21.22 -0.63
CA LYS A 16 -3.49 -22.05 0.53
C LYS A 16 -3.00 -23.43 0.13
N LYS A 17 -3.63 -24.05 -0.87
CA LYS A 17 -3.23 -25.38 -1.34
C LYS A 17 -1.81 -25.33 -1.89
N GLU A 18 -1.46 -24.29 -2.64
CA GLU A 18 -0.12 -24.17 -3.22
C GLU A 18 0.95 -23.84 -2.17
N LEU A 19 0.66 -22.90 -1.26
CA LEU A 19 1.54 -22.60 -0.12
C LEU A 19 1.78 -23.84 0.75
N ARG A 20 0.75 -24.67 0.98
CA ARG A 20 0.89 -25.93 1.72
C ARG A 20 1.76 -26.95 1.00
N LYS A 21 1.66 -27.08 -0.32
CA LYS A 21 2.58 -27.95 -1.08
C LYS A 21 4.03 -27.49 -0.92
N ARG A 22 4.29 -26.17 -0.91
CA ARG A 22 5.63 -25.63 -0.68
C ARG A 22 6.13 -25.92 0.74
N LEU A 23 5.27 -25.76 1.75
CA LEU A 23 5.57 -26.20 3.12
C LEU A 23 5.94 -27.68 3.16
N GLU A 24 5.13 -28.56 2.56
CA GLU A 24 5.39 -30.00 2.52
C GLU A 24 6.73 -30.35 1.83
N LYS A 25 7.14 -29.57 0.83
CA LYS A 25 8.47 -29.73 0.19
C LYS A 25 9.58 -29.40 1.19
N ILE A 26 9.47 -28.30 1.93
CA ILE A 26 10.43 -27.93 2.98
C ILE A 26 10.48 -29.01 4.06
N GLU A 27 9.34 -29.53 4.51
CA GLU A 27 9.28 -30.54 5.57
C GLU A 27 9.92 -31.88 5.19
N LYS A 28 10.06 -32.15 3.87
CA LYS A 28 10.71 -33.34 3.31
C LYS A 28 12.18 -33.09 2.94
N ASP A 29 12.66 -31.85 3.04
CA ASP A 29 14.04 -31.52 2.75
C ASP A 29 14.98 -32.12 3.81
N LYS A 30 16.15 -32.57 3.39
CA LYS A 30 17.18 -33.12 4.29
C LYS A 30 17.74 -32.06 5.24
N ASP A 31 17.75 -30.81 4.80
CA ASP A 31 18.23 -29.65 5.53
C ASP A 31 17.05 -28.91 6.21
N ALA A 32 15.88 -29.56 6.35
CA ALA A 32 14.72 -28.97 7.02
C ALA A 32 14.99 -28.68 8.50
N PRO A 33 14.35 -27.64 9.08
CA PRO A 33 14.35 -27.44 10.52
C PRO A 33 13.69 -28.63 11.23
N SER A 34 14.17 -28.92 12.45
CA SER A 34 13.65 -30.05 13.25
C SER A 34 12.15 -29.92 13.49
N LYS A 35 11.50 -31.02 13.88
CA LYS A 35 10.08 -30.98 14.24
C LYS A 35 9.84 -30.02 15.40
N GLU A 36 10.67 -30.03 16.45
CA GLU A 36 10.52 -29.10 17.57
C GLU A 36 10.73 -27.64 17.14
N GLN A 37 11.71 -27.37 16.26
CA GLN A 37 11.94 -26.02 15.73
C GLN A 37 10.74 -25.52 14.91
N ARG A 38 10.14 -26.36 14.08
CA ARG A 38 8.92 -26.00 13.31
C ARG A 38 7.71 -25.79 14.21
N GLU A 39 7.58 -26.56 15.28
CA GLU A 39 6.53 -26.39 16.28
C GLU A 39 6.68 -25.06 17.04
N ALA A 40 7.89 -24.69 17.46
CA ALA A 40 8.18 -23.40 18.09
C ALA A 40 7.83 -22.21 17.17
N LEU A 41 8.14 -22.30 15.88
CA LEU A 41 7.76 -21.28 14.89
C LEU A 41 6.23 -21.14 14.75
N LYS A 42 5.50 -22.26 14.83
CA LYS A 42 4.03 -22.26 14.79
C LYS A 42 3.42 -21.66 16.05
N GLU A 43 3.93 -22.05 17.21
CA GLU A 43 3.47 -21.54 18.51
C GLU A 43 3.60 -20.01 18.59
N TRP A 44 4.71 -19.45 18.11
CA TRP A 44 4.88 -17.99 18.01
C TRP A 44 3.80 -17.30 17.15
N MET A 45 3.31 -17.95 16.08
CA MET A 45 2.25 -17.37 15.25
C MET A 45 0.89 -17.29 15.95
N ASP A 46 0.68 -18.10 16.98
CA ASP A 46 -0.56 -18.16 17.77
C ASP A 46 -0.52 -17.24 19.00
N GLN A 47 0.64 -16.66 19.30
CA GLN A 47 0.81 -15.63 20.34
C GLN A 47 0.04 -14.33 20.02
N SER A 48 -0.12 -13.50 21.05
CA SER A 48 -0.75 -12.20 20.91
C SER A 48 0.03 -11.27 19.99
N ARG A 49 -0.65 -10.28 19.42
CA ARG A 49 -0.01 -9.27 18.57
C ARG A 49 1.12 -8.53 19.32
N GLN A 50 0.92 -8.25 20.60
CA GLN A 50 1.92 -7.57 21.43
C GLN A 50 3.20 -8.41 21.55
N GLU A 51 3.08 -9.70 21.86
CA GLU A 51 4.25 -10.61 21.97
C GLU A 51 4.97 -10.76 20.61
N GLN A 52 4.23 -10.81 19.51
CA GLN A 52 4.82 -10.84 18.17
C GLN A 52 5.59 -9.56 17.85
N GLU A 53 5.06 -8.39 18.22
CA GLU A 53 5.74 -7.10 18.03
C GLU A 53 6.98 -6.97 18.92
N GLU A 54 6.92 -7.42 20.18
CA GLU A 54 8.07 -7.46 21.07
C GLU A 54 9.18 -8.38 20.54
N THR A 55 8.82 -9.54 20.00
CA THR A 55 9.78 -10.47 19.37
C THR A 55 10.44 -9.85 18.14
N ARG A 56 9.67 -9.16 17.29
CA ARG A 56 10.21 -8.44 16.13
C ARG A 56 11.14 -7.31 16.55
N LYS A 57 10.80 -6.58 17.61
CA LYS A 57 11.66 -5.53 18.17
C LYS A 57 12.98 -6.11 18.65
N ARG A 58 12.98 -7.23 19.39
CA ARG A 58 14.23 -7.91 19.80
C ARG A 58 15.07 -8.35 18.61
N SER A 59 14.46 -8.92 17.57
CA SER A 59 15.14 -9.30 16.33
C SER A 59 15.88 -8.11 15.70
N GLN A 60 15.23 -6.95 15.66
CA GLN A 60 15.83 -5.71 15.16
C GLN A 60 16.97 -5.23 16.06
N ASP A 61 16.71 -5.08 17.36
CA ASP A 61 17.67 -4.54 18.33
C ASP A 61 18.93 -5.41 18.44
N GLN A 62 18.80 -6.72 18.29
CA GLN A 62 19.90 -7.68 18.40
C GLN A 62 20.56 -8.02 17.06
N SER A 63 20.05 -7.48 15.94
CA SER A 63 20.52 -7.85 14.59
C SER A 63 20.51 -9.37 14.37
N MET A 64 19.46 -10.02 14.88
CA MET A 64 19.21 -11.44 14.77
C MET A 64 18.00 -11.67 13.88
N SER A 65 18.03 -12.72 13.06
CA SER A 65 16.85 -13.06 12.26
C SER A 65 15.66 -13.37 13.16
N ILE A 66 14.45 -13.11 12.68
CA ILE A 66 13.22 -13.39 13.41
C ILE A 66 13.11 -14.86 13.83
N VAL A 67 13.54 -15.79 12.97
CA VAL A 67 13.57 -17.23 13.29
C VAL A 67 14.54 -17.51 14.43
N SER A 68 15.76 -16.97 14.37
CA SER A 68 16.74 -17.15 15.44
C SER A 68 16.26 -16.56 16.76
N THR A 69 15.60 -15.40 16.72
CA THR A 69 15.00 -14.79 17.91
C THR A 69 13.87 -15.66 18.46
N ILE A 70 12.93 -16.13 17.63
CA ILE A 70 11.84 -17.02 18.08
C ILE A 70 12.43 -18.28 18.74
N LEU A 71 13.37 -18.95 18.08
CA LEU A 71 13.94 -20.19 18.63
C LEU A 71 14.71 -19.94 19.94
N SER A 72 15.45 -18.84 20.04
CA SER A 72 16.15 -18.47 21.28
C SER A 72 15.23 -18.17 22.48
N LEU A 73 13.96 -17.87 22.22
CA LEU A 73 12.93 -17.64 23.24
C LEU A 73 12.07 -18.88 23.49
N SER A 74 12.28 -19.95 22.73
CA SER A 74 11.53 -21.20 22.80
C SER A 74 12.32 -22.29 23.54
N SER A 75 11.68 -23.44 23.74
CA SER A 75 12.33 -24.65 24.24
C SER A 75 13.12 -25.42 23.17
N ALA A 76 12.97 -25.08 21.88
CA ALA A 76 13.68 -25.72 20.78
C ALA A 76 15.12 -25.21 20.65
N SER A 77 16.02 -26.04 20.10
CA SER A 77 17.41 -25.62 19.86
C SER A 77 17.46 -24.41 18.92
N PRO A 78 18.20 -23.34 19.27
CA PRO A 78 18.38 -22.18 18.41
C PRO A 78 19.40 -22.41 17.29
N ASP A 79 20.14 -23.52 17.35
CA ASP A 79 21.21 -23.81 16.40
C ASP A 79 20.64 -24.29 15.06
N LEU A 80 20.94 -23.52 14.01
CA LEU A 80 20.60 -23.81 12.63
C LEU A 80 21.85 -23.58 11.78
N ASN A 81 22.17 -24.53 10.91
CA ASN A 81 23.13 -24.27 9.84
C ASN A 81 22.53 -23.29 8.81
N GLU A 82 23.35 -22.76 7.91
CA GLU A 82 22.91 -21.73 6.94
C GLU A 82 21.72 -22.18 6.06
N LYS A 83 21.69 -23.45 5.65
CA LYS A 83 20.60 -24.00 4.83
C LYS A 83 19.32 -24.19 5.65
N GLN A 84 19.46 -24.78 6.84
CA GLN A 84 18.35 -24.92 7.79
C GLN A 84 17.75 -23.58 8.15
N HIS A 85 18.59 -22.57 8.35
CA HIS A 85 18.16 -21.20 8.65
C HIS A 85 17.36 -20.57 7.52
N LYS A 86 17.84 -20.70 6.28
CA LYS A 86 17.12 -20.23 5.08
C LYS A 86 15.77 -20.94 4.93
N LEU A 87 15.73 -22.27 5.10
CA LEU A 87 14.49 -23.04 5.04
C LEU A 87 13.55 -22.70 6.18
N ALA A 88 14.05 -22.38 7.38
CA ALA A 88 13.23 -21.92 8.50
C ALA A 88 12.59 -20.54 8.23
N LEU A 89 13.31 -19.61 7.61
CA LEU A 89 12.77 -18.32 7.19
C LEU A 89 11.65 -18.50 6.16
N GLU A 90 11.88 -19.34 5.14
CA GLU A 90 10.86 -19.65 4.14
C GLU A 90 9.66 -20.37 4.77
N TYR A 91 9.90 -21.33 5.66
CA TYR A 91 8.85 -22.04 6.39
C TYR A 91 7.96 -21.09 7.19
N LEU A 92 8.55 -20.16 7.95
CA LEU A 92 7.81 -19.18 8.72
C LEU A 92 6.99 -18.25 7.80
N SER A 93 7.60 -17.75 6.72
CA SER A 93 6.94 -16.89 5.73
C SER A 93 5.71 -17.58 5.10
N LEU A 94 5.87 -18.83 4.64
CA LEU A 94 4.78 -19.62 4.07
C LEU A 94 3.71 -19.97 5.11
N SER A 95 4.10 -20.26 6.34
CA SER A 95 3.17 -20.58 7.42
C SER A 95 2.30 -19.37 7.79
N LEU A 96 2.91 -18.18 7.91
CA LEU A 96 2.20 -16.92 8.09
C LEU A 96 1.25 -16.66 6.90
N ALA A 97 1.73 -16.86 5.68
CA ALA A 97 0.90 -16.68 4.49
C ALA A 97 -0.35 -17.58 4.56
N VAL A 98 -0.22 -18.88 4.85
CA VAL A 98 -1.36 -19.80 5.02
C VAL A 98 -2.30 -19.35 6.13
N ARG A 99 -1.75 -18.95 7.29
CA ARG A 99 -2.53 -18.45 8.43
C ARG A 99 -3.35 -17.22 8.02
N ASP A 100 -2.74 -16.27 7.35
CA ASP A 100 -3.40 -15.03 6.95
C ASP A 100 -4.56 -15.30 5.97
N ARG A 101 -4.40 -16.23 5.00
CA ARG A 101 -5.52 -16.63 4.12
C ARG A 101 -6.64 -17.30 4.91
N ASN A 102 -6.34 -18.12 5.92
CA ASN A 102 -7.38 -18.67 6.80
C ASN A 102 -8.14 -17.55 7.51
N LYS A 103 -7.43 -16.62 8.14
CA LYS A 103 -8.04 -15.51 8.88
C LYS A 103 -8.88 -14.61 7.97
N ILE A 104 -8.42 -14.33 6.75
CA ILE A 104 -9.21 -13.56 5.77
C ILE A 104 -10.49 -14.31 5.40
N ILE A 105 -10.42 -15.62 5.12
CA ILE A 105 -11.62 -16.44 4.84
C ILE A 105 -12.57 -16.43 6.04
N ASP A 106 -12.04 -16.62 7.25
CA ASP A 106 -12.86 -16.68 8.46
C ASP A 106 -13.57 -15.35 8.71
N VAL A 107 -12.86 -14.22 8.59
CA VAL A 107 -13.41 -12.87 8.80
C VAL A 107 -14.41 -12.48 7.71
N LEU A 108 -14.12 -12.76 6.44
CA LEU A 108 -14.92 -12.29 5.32
C LEU A 108 -16.07 -13.23 4.93
N CYS A 109 -15.89 -14.55 5.13
CA CYS A 109 -16.80 -15.56 4.58
C CYS A 109 -17.55 -16.38 5.64
N HIS A 110 -16.97 -16.55 6.84
CA HIS A 110 -17.54 -17.42 7.88
C HIS A 110 -17.95 -16.68 9.16
N HIS A 111 -17.63 -15.39 9.28
CA HIS A 111 -17.95 -14.63 10.48
C HIS A 111 -19.46 -14.50 10.67
N SER A 112 -19.89 -14.60 11.93
CA SER A 112 -21.27 -14.36 12.34
C SER A 112 -21.27 -13.28 13.42
N PRO A 113 -21.91 -12.12 13.20
CA PRO A 113 -22.75 -11.80 12.04
C PRO A 113 -21.97 -11.54 10.75
N ASP A 114 -22.61 -11.72 9.59
CA ASP A 114 -21.99 -11.50 8.27
C ASP A 114 -21.83 -10.00 7.98
N HIS A 115 -20.69 -9.45 8.41
CA HIS A 115 -20.37 -8.04 8.23
C HIS A 115 -20.03 -7.67 6.78
N LEU A 116 -19.48 -8.59 5.99
CA LEU A 116 -19.11 -8.29 4.59
C LEU A 116 -20.36 -8.05 3.75
N THR A 117 -21.33 -8.98 3.82
CA THR A 117 -22.59 -8.82 3.09
C THR A 117 -23.32 -7.56 3.54
N GLN A 118 -23.33 -7.29 4.86
CA GLN A 118 -23.98 -6.10 5.38
C GLN A 118 -23.29 -4.82 4.89
N ALA A 119 -21.95 -4.74 4.95
CA ALA A 119 -21.20 -3.58 4.46
C ALA A 119 -21.42 -3.32 2.96
N VAL A 120 -21.50 -4.38 2.15
CA VAL A 120 -21.81 -4.25 0.71
C VAL A 120 -23.24 -3.75 0.51
N ARG A 121 -24.22 -4.28 1.25
CA ARG A 121 -25.61 -3.81 1.19
C ARG A 121 -25.73 -2.34 1.60
N ASP A 122 -25.13 -1.98 2.72
CA ASP A 122 -25.14 -0.61 3.23
C ASP A 122 -24.47 0.35 2.24
N GLY A 123 -23.34 -0.07 1.66
CA GLY A 123 -22.67 0.68 0.60
C GLY A 123 -23.58 0.91 -0.61
N VAL A 124 -24.20 -0.14 -1.15
CA VAL A 124 -25.12 -0.01 -2.29
C VAL A 124 -26.35 0.83 -1.93
N SER A 125 -26.97 0.60 -0.77
CA SER A 125 -28.11 1.37 -0.29
C SER A 125 -27.79 2.85 -0.08
N ALA A 126 -26.56 3.19 0.32
CA ALA A 126 -26.13 4.58 0.44
C ALA A 126 -26.06 5.29 -0.92
N TYR A 127 -25.73 4.58 -2.00
CA TYR A 127 -25.66 5.14 -3.35
C TYR A 127 -26.95 4.97 -4.17
N GLU A 128 -27.86 4.09 -3.77
CA GLU A 128 -29.10 3.82 -4.52
C GLU A 128 -29.90 5.09 -4.87
N PRO A 129 -30.12 6.06 -3.95
CA PRO A 129 -30.84 7.29 -4.29
C PRO A 129 -30.12 8.10 -5.39
N MET A 130 -28.79 8.21 -5.31
CA MET A 130 -27.98 8.89 -6.32
C MET A 130 -28.05 8.18 -7.67
N ILE A 131 -27.87 6.85 -7.69
CA ILE A 131 -27.95 6.05 -8.92
C ILE A 131 -29.33 6.23 -9.58
N ARG A 132 -30.40 6.16 -8.79
CA ARG A 132 -31.77 6.33 -9.28
C ARG A 132 -31.99 7.72 -9.88
N GLN A 133 -31.58 8.77 -9.18
CA GLN A 133 -31.76 10.14 -9.66
C GLN A 133 -30.93 10.43 -10.92
N VAL A 134 -29.67 9.95 -10.96
CA VAL A 134 -28.84 10.07 -12.16
C VAL A 134 -29.47 9.32 -13.34
N HIS A 135 -29.95 8.09 -13.13
CA HIS A 135 -30.62 7.30 -14.17
C HIS A 135 -31.84 8.02 -14.75
N GLN A 136 -32.60 8.75 -13.93
CA GLN A 136 -33.75 9.53 -14.39
C GLN A 136 -33.34 10.81 -15.13
N ALA A 137 -32.16 11.36 -14.81
CA ALA A 137 -31.68 12.63 -15.35
C ALA A 137 -30.94 12.51 -16.69
N VAL A 138 -30.49 11.31 -17.07
CA VAL A 138 -29.64 11.11 -18.26
C VAL A 138 -30.27 10.18 -19.29
N ASP A 139 -29.95 10.39 -20.56
CA ASP A 139 -30.10 9.37 -21.59
C ASP A 139 -29.05 8.28 -21.36
N LEU A 140 -29.47 7.19 -20.71
CA LEU A 140 -28.59 6.07 -20.40
C LEU A 140 -28.05 5.40 -21.67
N SER A 141 -28.85 5.31 -22.74
CA SER A 141 -28.42 4.65 -23.97
C SER A 141 -27.29 5.43 -24.63
N ALA A 142 -27.44 6.75 -24.76
CA ALA A 142 -26.38 7.62 -25.28
C ALA A 142 -25.14 7.59 -24.37
N THR A 143 -25.33 7.60 -23.04
CA THR A 143 -24.22 7.55 -22.08
C THR A 143 -23.42 6.26 -22.17
N VAL A 144 -24.09 5.10 -22.31
CA VAL A 144 -23.44 3.80 -22.47
C VAL A 144 -22.71 3.71 -23.82
N ALA A 145 -23.29 4.25 -24.89
CA ALA A 145 -22.63 4.31 -26.19
C ALA A 145 -21.35 5.18 -26.15
N ASP A 146 -21.42 6.35 -25.52
CA ASP A 146 -20.27 7.23 -25.29
C ASP A 146 -19.18 6.52 -24.46
N PHE A 147 -19.56 5.80 -23.39
CA PHE A 147 -18.62 5.03 -22.58
C PHE A 147 -17.97 3.88 -23.36
N GLN A 148 -18.75 3.16 -24.18
CA GLN A 148 -18.22 2.11 -25.04
C GLN A 148 -17.20 2.67 -26.04
N ALA A 149 -17.51 3.79 -26.70
CA ALA A 149 -16.58 4.43 -27.63
C ALA A 149 -15.25 4.81 -26.94
N PHE A 150 -15.33 5.35 -25.72
CA PHE A 150 -14.14 5.60 -24.90
C PHE A 150 -13.36 4.33 -24.60
N MET A 151 -14.02 3.25 -24.16
CA MET A 151 -13.36 1.98 -23.84
C MET A 151 -12.68 1.35 -25.07
N ASP A 152 -13.33 1.39 -26.24
CA ASP A 152 -12.76 0.88 -27.48
C ASP A 152 -11.48 1.63 -27.87
N ASP A 153 -11.47 2.95 -27.73
CA ASP A 153 -10.29 3.77 -27.99
C ASP A 153 -9.21 3.60 -26.91
N MET A 154 -9.61 3.45 -25.64
CA MET A 154 -8.68 3.16 -24.54
C MET A 154 -7.94 1.83 -24.78
N ILE A 155 -8.65 0.79 -25.24
CA ILE A 155 -8.03 -0.51 -25.58
C ILE A 155 -7.04 -0.35 -26.73
N LYS A 156 -7.32 0.52 -27.72
CA LYS A 156 -6.37 0.80 -28.81
C LYS A 156 -5.14 1.54 -28.29
N VAL A 157 -5.33 2.56 -27.44
CA VAL A 157 -4.25 3.34 -26.83
C VAL A 157 -3.38 2.48 -25.92
N ALA A 158 -3.97 1.56 -25.17
CA ALA A 158 -3.25 0.70 -24.22
C ALA A 158 -2.30 -0.32 -24.89
N LYS A 159 -2.44 -0.56 -26.20
CA LYS A 159 -1.56 -1.49 -26.92
C LYS A 159 -0.18 -0.87 -27.14
N PRO A 160 0.90 -1.67 -27.13
CA PRO A 160 2.23 -1.21 -27.52
C PRO A 160 2.21 -0.56 -28.90
N LYS A 161 2.96 0.53 -29.05
CA LYS A 161 3.15 1.22 -30.33
C LYS A 161 3.91 0.30 -31.30
N LYS A 162 3.86 0.62 -32.60
CA LYS A 162 4.49 -0.19 -33.67
C LYS A 162 6.01 -0.38 -33.47
N ASP A 163 6.66 0.51 -32.73
CA ASP A 163 8.08 0.46 -32.36
C ASP A 163 8.32 -0.31 -31.04
N GLY A 164 7.32 -1.01 -30.52
CA GLY A 164 7.39 -1.80 -29.29
C GLY A 164 7.35 -0.97 -28.00
N LYS A 165 7.25 0.35 -28.09
CA LYS A 165 7.18 1.21 -26.90
C LYS A 165 5.81 1.12 -26.23
N PRO A 166 5.76 1.12 -24.89
CA PRO A 166 4.50 1.23 -24.17
C PRO A 166 3.83 2.60 -24.44
N PRO A 167 2.51 2.71 -24.27
CA PRO A 167 1.83 4.00 -24.33
C PRO A 167 2.34 4.96 -23.25
N SER A 168 2.37 6.24 -23.58
CA SER A 168 2.79 7.32 -22.69
C SER A 168 1.58 7.97 -22.00
N VAL A 169 1.85 8.74 -20.94
CA VAL A 169 0.82 9.49 -20.21
C VAL A 169 0.07 10.43 -21.15
N GLU A 170 0.78 11.07 -22.07
CA GLU A 170 0.23 12.01 -23.02
C GLU A 170 -0.74 11.35 -24.01
N ASP A 171 -0.53 10.07 -24.36
CA ASP A 171 -1.49 9.32 -25.19
C ASP A 171 -2.84 9.16 -24.47
N PHE A 172 -2.81 8.90 -23.15
CA PHE A 172 -4.03 8.82 -22.34
C PHE A 172 -4.65 10.21 -22.09
N VAL A 173 -3.85 11.26 -21.94
CA VAL A 173 -4.37 12.65 -21.84
C VAL A 173 -5.07 13.06 -23.13
N HIS A 174 -4.51 12.72 -24.29
CA HIS A 174 -5.15 12.97 -25.57
C HIS A 174 -6.47 12.20 -25.71
N LEU A 175 -6.51 10.93 -25.27
CA LEU A 175 -7.74 10.13 -25.22
C LEU A 175 -8.81 10.83 -24.36
N LEU A 176 -8.46 11.26 -23.15
CA LEU A 176 -9.39 11.96 -22.25
C LEU A 176 -9.91 13.26 -22.86
N HIS A 177 -9.04 14.07 -23.47
CA HIS A 177 -9.46 15.30 -24.17
C HIS A 177 -10.40 15.01 -25.34
N SER A 178 -10.13 13.95 -26.11
CA SER A 178 -10.95 13.56 -27.26
C SER A 178 -12.37 13.14 -26.83
N HIS A 179 -12.51 12.55 -25.65
CA HIS A 179 -13.78 12.09 -25.09
C HIS A 179 -14.41 13.07 -24.08
N MET A 180 -13.77 14.21 -23.80
CA MET A 180 -14.24 15.21 -22.82
C MET A 180 -15.66 15.72 -23.13
N GLY A 181 -16.01 15.84 -24.42
CA GLY A 181 -17.35 16.23 -24.85
C GLY A 181 -18.45 15.27 -24.36
N ALA A 182 -18.18 13.96 -24.32
CA ALA A 182 -19.12 12.97 -23.78
C ALA A 182 -19.34 13.18 -22.27
N SER A 183 -18.26 13.38 -21.51
CA SER A 183 -18.34 13.69 -20.08
C SER A 183 -19.12 14.98 -19.81
N HIS A 184 -18.88 16.04 -20.58
CA HIS A 184 -19.62 17.30 -20.46
C HIS A 184 -21.10 17.13 -20.77
N ARG A 185 -21.47 16.37 -21.81
CA ARG A 185 -22.87 16.06 -22.12
C ARG A 185 -23.54 15.33 -20.97
N PHE A 186 -22.88 14.32 -20.39
CA PHE A 186 -23.40 13.57 -19.25
C PHE A 186 -23.62 14.48 -18.04
N ILE A 187 -22.59 15.26 -17.63
CA ILE A 187 -22.68 16.18 -16.48
C ILE A 187 -23.78 17.23 -16.72
N HIS A 188 -23.89 17.76 -17.94
CA HIS A 188 -24.94 18.71 -18.29
C HIS A 188 -26.34 18.12 -18.12
N GLN A 189 -26.57 16.88 -18.57
CA GLN A 189 -27.85 16.20 -18.40
C GLN A 189 -28.19 15.99 -16.92
N VAL A 190 -27.23 15.52 -16.11
CA VAL A 190 -27.42 15.37 -14.66
C VAL A 190 -27.81 16.71 -14.02
N ALA A 191 -27.09 17.79 -14.34
CA ALA A 191 -27.34 19.09 -13.74
C ALA A 191 -28.66 19.72 -14.21
N LYS A 192 -28.99 19.59 -15.50
CA LYS A 192 -30.17 20.21 -16.11
C LYS A 192 -31.46 19.46 -15.75
N ASN A 193 -31.43 18.13 -15.77
CA ASN A 193 -32.61 17.29 -15.58
C ASN A 193 -32.73 16.76 -14.15
N GLY A 194 -31.65 16.78 -13.36
CA GLY A 194 -31.59 16.31 -11.96
C GLY A 194 -31.34 17.45 -10.96
N PRO A 195 -32.31 18.35 -10.73
CA PRO A 195 -32.15 19.46 -9.79
C PRO A 195 -31.90 18.99 -8.35
N GLU A 196 -32.47 17.83 -7.96
CA GLU A 196 -32.25 17.23 -6.64
C GLU A 196 -30.79 16.81 -6.45
N VAL A 197 -30.19 16.13 -7.44
CA VAL A 197 -28.76 15.76 -7.42
C VAL A 197 -27.89 17.00 -7.28
N THR A 198 -28.19 18.04 -8.06
CA THR A 198 -27.47 19.31 -8.00
C THR A 198 -27.55 19.94 -6.61
N GLN A 199 -28.72 19.87 -5.97
CA GLN A 199 -28.90 20.39 -4.60
C GLN A 199 -28.10 19.57 -3.59
N TRP A 200 -28.10 18.24 -3.67
CA TRP A 200 -27.29 17.38 -2.79
C TRP A 200 -25.79 17.71 -2.87
N PHE A 201 -25.26 17.91 -4.08
CA PHE A 201 -23.87 18.32 -4.25
C PHE A 201 -23.58 19.71 -3.64
N LYS A 202 -24.49 20.69 -3.82
CA LYS A 202 -24.36 22.00 -3.17
C LYS A 202 -24.34 21.87 -1.65
N ASP A 203 -25.29 21.13 -1.08
CA ASP A 203 -25.38 20.91 0.36
C ASP A 203 -24.14 20.21 0.91
N TYR A 204 -23.63 19.21 0.18
CA TYR A 204 -22.37 18.54 0.51
C TYR A 204 -21.20 19.53 0.53
N VAL A 205 -21.04 20.36 -0.51
CA VAL A 205 -19.97 21.37 -0.57
C VAL A 205 -20.10 22.38 0.58
N HIS A 206 -21.31 22.83 0.91
CA HIS A 206 -21.54 23.71 2.06
C HIS A 206 -21.16 23.06 3.39
N LYS A 207 -21.58 21.82 3.63
CA LYS A 207 -21.22 21.06 4.84
C LYS A 207 -19.72 20.80 4.93
N ALA A 208 -19.11 20.34 3.83
CA ALA A 208 -17.68 20.09 3.76
C ALA A 208 -16.88 21.37 4.01
N SER A 209 -17.23 22.48 3.34
CA SER A 209 -16.56 23.77 3.53
C SER A 209 -16.71 24.32 4.95
N ALA A 210 -17.82 24.05 5.64
CA ALA A 210 -17.97 24.41 7.05
C ALA A 210 -16.93 23.72 7.95
N ASN A 211 -16.55 22.48 7.67
CA ASN A 211 -15.51 21.78 8.43
C ASN A 211 -14.11 22.39 8.26
N PHE A 212 -13.87 23.12 7.16
CA PHE A 212 -12.60 23.84 6.92
C PHE A 212 -12.61 25.27 7.48
N ARG A 213 -13.77 25.78 7.90
CA ARG A 213 -13.90 27.05 8.60
C ARG A 213 -13.72 26.81 10.10
N GLN A 214 -12.51 26.47 10.53
CA GLN A 214 -12.23 26.32 11.96
C GLN A 214 -12.22 27.67 12.67
N GLU A 215 -13.19 27.90 13.56
CA GLU A 215 -12.99 28.72 14.75
C GLU A 215 -12.25 27.84 15.78
N HIS A 216 -10.94 28.02 15.92
CA HIS A 216 -10.12 27.19 16.81
C HIS A 216 -10.38 27.54 18.29
N THR A 217 -11.13 26.70 19.01
CA THR A 217 -11.25 26.74 20.48
C THR A 217 -10.18 25.91 21.21
N SER A 218 -9.47 25.04 20.49
CA SER A 218 -8.38 24.20 21.02
C SER A 218 -7.04 24.56 20.36
N PRO A 219 -5.91 24.45 21.09
CA PRO A 219 -4.58 24.69 20.53
C PRO A 219 -4.32 23.76 19.35
N SER A 220 -3.69 24.28 18.30
CA SER A 220 -3.40 23.49 17.12
C SER A 220 -2.45 22.34 17.47
N ILE A 221 -2.57 21.21 16.77
CA ILE A 221 -1.53 20.15 16.80
C ILE A 221 -0.16 20.76 16.49
N PHE A 222 -0.12 21.78 15.63
CA PHE A 222 1.10 22.52 15.31
C PHE A 222 1.70 23.22 16.54
N ASP A 223 0.89 23.93 17.32
CA ASP A 223 1.34 24.63 18.53
C ASP A 223 1.83 23.63 19.60
N SER A 224 1.10 22.52 19.72
CA SER A 224 1.44 21.45 20.67
C SER A 224 2.75 20.74 20.32
N LEU A 225 3.01 20.51 19.04
CA LEU A 225 4.28 19.95 18.55
C LEU A 225 5.43 20.97 18.66
N SER A 226 5.16 22.25 18.42
CA SER A 226 6.15 23.32 18.61
C SER A 226 6.58 23.40 20.07
N THR A 227 5.61 23.35 20.99
CA THR A 227 5.88 23.28 22.44
C THR A 227 6.70 22.04 22.80
N ALA A 228 6.38 20.88 22.22
CA ALA A 228 7.13 19.65 22.47
C ALA A 228 8.58 19.75 21.97
N PHE A 229 8.79 20.41 20.84
CA PHE A 229 10.11 20.68 20.28
C PHE A 229 10.92 21.65 21.16
N ASP A 230 10.30 22.73 21.64
CA ASP A 230 10.96 23.70 22.52
C ASP A 230 11.40 23.08 23.86
N GLY A 231 10.71 22.03 24.31
CA GLY A 231 11.07 21.25 25.49
C GLY A 231 12.26 20.29 25.32
N LEU A 232 12.75 20.09 24.10
CA LEU A 232 13.92 19.24 23.84
C LEU A 232 15.22 19.94 24.25
N LYS A 233 16.28 19.16 24.50
CA LYS A 233 17.61 19.74 24.78
C LYS A 233 18.17 20.47 23.54
N PRO A 234 19.05 21.47 23.71
CA PRO A 234 19.57 22.22 22.57
C PRO A 234 20.25 21.36 21.48
N ASP A 235 20.96 20.30 21.87
CA ASP A 235 21.61 19.37 20.95
C ASP A 235 20.60 18.46 20.21
N GLU A 236 19.50 18.11 20.87
CA GLU A 236 18.38 17.36 20.29
C GLU A 236 17.58 18.23 19.33
N GLN A 237 17.31 19.48 19.70
CA GLN A 237 16.66 20.46 18.84
C GLN A 237 17.44 20.68 17.54
N GLU A 238 18.77 20.80 17.61
CA GLU A 238 19.60 20.99 16.42
C GLU A 238 19.49 19.80 15.46
N LYS A 239 19.51 18.57 15.99
CA LYS A 239 19.35 17.35 15.17
C LYS A 239 17.97 17.28 14.52
N VAL A 240 16.92 17.57 15.27
CA VAL A 240 15.55 17.59 14.75
C VAL A 240 15.37 18.68 13.68
N ARG A 241 15.90 19.90 13.89
CA ARG A 241 15.86 20.95 12.85
C ARG A 241 16.53 20.48 11.56
N LYS A 242 17.72 19.88 11.64
CA LYS A 242 18.43 19.37 10.45
C LYS A 242 17.61 18.33 9.69
N GLU A 243 16.97 17.39 10.39
CA GLU A 243 16.10 16.38 9.75
C GLU A 243 14.83 17.00 9.15
N VAL A 244 14.20 17.95 9.84
CA VAL A 244 13.00 18.66 9.37
C VAL A 244 13.32 19.52 8.15
N ASP A 245 14.41 20.28 8.16
CA ASP A 245 14.85 21.12 7.05
C ASP A 245 15.20 20.27 5.81
N ALA A 246 15.91 19.15 6.03
CA ALA A 246 16.19 18.19 4.96
C ALA A 246 14.89 17.61 4.38
N SER A 247 13.93 17.26 5.24
CA SER A 247 12.62 16.75 4.82
C SER A 247 11.81 17.79 4.05
N ALA A 248 11.78 19.05 4.51
CA ALA A 248 11.13 20.14 3.82
C ALA A 248 11.73 20.36 2.42
N LYS A 249 13.06 20.42 2.33
CA LYS A 249 13.77 20.54 1.05
C LYS A 249 13.47 19.38 0.09
N TYR A 250 13.49 18.15 0.60
CA TYR A 250 13.13 16.97 -0.19
C TYR A 250 11.70 17.05 -0.73
N LEU A 251 10.74 17.49 0.10
CA LEU A 251 9.36 17.67 -0.34
C LEU A 251 9.23 18.77 -1.39
N ASP A 252 9.90 19.90 -1.22
CA ASP A 252 9.91 21.00 -2.19
C ASP A 252 10.47 20.55 -3.54
N GLU A 253 11.59 19.83 -3.55
CA GLU A 253 12.20 19.26 -4.76
C GLU A 253 11.25 18.26 -5.45
N LEU A 254 10.59 17.41 -4.66
CA LEU A 254 9.65 16.43 -5.17
C LEU A 254 8.39 17.08 -5.77
N TYR A 255 7.85 18.11 -5.10
CA TYR A 255 6.71 18.87 -5.60
C TYR A 255 7.08 19.70 -6.84
N ALA A 256 8.26 20.33 -6.86
CA ALA A 256 8.76 21.08 -8.03
C ALA A 256 8.94 20.15 -9.24
N SER A 257 9.57 18.99 -9.05
CA SER A 257 9.71 17.95 -10.09
C SER A 257 8.35 17.44 -10.57
N SER A 258 7.41 17.22 -9.65
CA SER A 258 6.05 16.83 -10.00
C SER A 258 5.32 17.92 -10.80
N ALA A 259 5.43 19.19 -10.40
CA ALA A 259 4.80 20.33 -11.09
C ALA A 259 5.37 20.54 -12.50
N ALA A 260 6.69 20.42 -12.66
CA ALA A 260 7.34 20.47 -13.97
C ALA A 260 6.79 19.37 -14.89
N ARG A 261 6.68 18.14 -14.40
CA ARG A 261 6.08 17.02 -15.18
C ARG A 261 4.61 17.26 -15.54
N ILE A 262 3.80 17.79 -14.63
CA ILE A 262 2.41 18.17 -14.95
C ILE A 262 2.39 19.18 -16.09
N SER A 263 3.24 20.20 -16.03
CA SER A 263 3.36 21.21 -17.09
C SER A 263 3.78 20.59 -18.43
N ASP A 264 4.72 19.65 -18.43
CA ASP A 264 5.15 18.95 -19.65
C ASP A 264 4.03 18.09 -20.26
N VAL A 265 3.28 17.37 -19.42
CA VAL A 265 2.12 16.56 -19.82
C VAL A 265 1.01 17.45 -20.39
N ILE A 266 0.66 18.55 -19.71
CA ILE A 266 -0.37 19.49 -20.18
C ILE A 266 0.03 20.13 -21.51
N SER A 267 1.30 20.50 -21.64
CA SER A 267 1.80 21.13 -22.85
C SER A 267 2.11 20.15 -23.99
N ASN A 268 1.95 18.85 -23.76
CA ASN A 268 2.23 17.76 -24.70
C ASN A 268 3.65 17.86 -25.31
N LYS A 269 4.62 18.32 -24.51
CA LYS A 269 6.01 18.58 -24.95
C LYS A 269 6.95 17.39 -24.78
N ALA A 270 6.53 16.38 -24.02
CA ALA A 270 7.30 15.18 -23.74
C ALA A 270 6.43 13.92 -23.94
N SER A 271 7.09 12.77 -24.05
CA SER A 271 6.43 11.46 -23.94
C SER A 271 6.94 10.82 -22.66
N THR A 272 6.14 10.91 -21.60
CA THR A 272 6.53 10.46 -20.26
C THR A 272 6.03 9.04 -20.03
N PRO A 273 6.91 8.08 -19.67
CA PRO A 273 6.50 6.71 -19.40
C PRO A 273 5.86 6.52 -18.02
N TYR A 274 5.84 7.56 -17.17
CA TYR A 274 5.24 7.53 -15.83
C TYR A 274 4.56 8.86 -15.51
N GLY A 275 3.47 8.77 -14.74
CA GLY A 275 2.63 9.93 -14.38
C GLY A 275 3.32 10.93 -13.44
N PRO A 276 2.80 12.17 -13.39
CA PRO A 276 3.19 13.12 -12.35
C PRO A 276 2.74 12.64 -10.97
N GLY A 277 3.44 13.08 -9.92
CA GLY A 277 3.00 12.87 -8.54
C GLY A 277 4.14 12.58 -7.58
N ALA A 278 4.17 13.32 -6.47
CA ALA A 278 4.99 13.03 -5.30
C ALA A 278 4.59 11.72 -4.59
N TYR A 279 3.34 11.28 -4.79
CA TYR A 279 2.77 10.16 -4.04
C TYR A 279 3.36 8.80 -4.42
N LEU A 280 3.70 8.58 -5.69
CA LEU A 280 4.37 7.33 -6.10
C LEU A 280 5.77 7.24 -5.50
N ALA A 281 6.50 8.35 -5.45
CA ALA A 281 7.79 8.43 -4.77
C ALA A 281 7.66 8.12 -3.28
N ARG A 282 6.68 8.74 -2.59
CA ARG A 282 6.39 8.45 -1.18
C ARG A 282 5.95 7.00 -0.94
N TRP A 283 5.14 6.45 -1.83
CA TRP A 283 4.72 5.05 -1.75
C TRP A 283 5.92 4.11 -1.91
N GLN A 284 6.77 4.37 -2.90
CA GLN A 284 7.99 3.61 -3.12
C GLN A 284 8.93 3.73 -1.92
N GLU A 285 9.09 4.92 -1.35
CA GLU A 285 9.86 5.16 -0.13
C GLU A 285 9.35 4.32 1.04
N LEU A 286 8.03 4.29 1.28
CA LEU A 286 7.43 3.47 2.33
C LEU A 286 7.74 1.98 2.15
N LEU A 287 7.64 1.48 0.91
CA LEU A 287 8.03 0.11 0.59
C LEU A 287 9.53 -0.10 0.84
N ASP A 288 10.37 0.79 0.33
CA ASP A 288 11.82 0.69 0.38
C ASP A 288 12.39 0.81 1.80
N SER A 289 11.76 1.61 2.67
CA SER A 289 12.15 1.81 4.07
C SER A 289 11.63 0.71 5.01
N THR A 290 10.68 -0.13 4.56
CA THR A 290 10.08 -1.17 5.39
C THR A 290 11.16 -2.12 5.90
N LEU A 291 11.28 -2.24 7.22
CA LEU A 291 12.27 -3.11 7.86
C LEU A 291 11.89 -4.58 7.66
N VAL A 292 12.88 -5.36 7.25
CA VAL A 292 12.77 -6.80 7.03
C VAL A 292 13.84 -7.51 7.86
N THR A 293 13.47 -8.64 8.45
CA THR A 293 14.40 -9.49 9.23
C THR A 293 15.73 -9.72 8.48
N PRO A 294 16.86 -9.80 9.20
CA PRO A 294 18.14 -10.27 8.65
C PRO A 294 17.99 -11.57 7.83
N GLU A 295 18.82 -11.69 6.80
CA GLU A 295 18.84 -12.85 5.89
C GLU A 295 19.54 -14.06 6.51
N THR A 296 20.57 -13.82 7.32
CA THR A 296 21.32 -14.82 8.08
C THR A 296 20.93 -14.80 9.55
N ALA A 297 21.31 -15.82 10.32
CA ALA A 297 20.98 -15.93 11.75
C ALA A 297 21.36 -14.68 12.57
N LYS A 298 22.54 -14.13 12.28
CA LYS A 298 23.00 -12.81 12.74
C LYS A 298 23.42 -11.99 11.52
N GLY A 299 22.98 -10.75 11.44
CA GLY A 299 23.26 -9.88 10.31
C GLY A 299 22.46 -8.58 10.37
N PRO A 300 22.75 -7.63 9.47
CA PRO A 300 22.04 -6.35 9.44
C PRO A 300 20.57 -6.56 9.10
N VAL A 301 19.70 -5.74 9.70
CA VAL A 301 18.30 -5.63 9.33
C VAL A 301 18.22 -5.19 7.86
N ARG A 302 17.43 -5.91 7.07
CA ARG A 302 17.20 -5.59 5.66
C ARG A 302 16.10 -4.54 5.53
N LYS A 303 15.98 -3.95 4.35
CA LYS A 303 14.89 -3.04 4.02
C LYS A 303 14.18 -3.52 2.75
N GLY A 304 12.99 -3.03 2.45
CA GLY A 304 12.30 -3.34 1.19
C GLY A 304 13.13 -3.02 -0.05
N ALA A 305 14.02 -2.02 0.05
CA ALA A 305 14.97 -1.67 -1.00
C ALA A 305 16.05 -2.73 -1.26
N SER A 306 16.32 -3.62 -0.30
CA SER A 306 17.37 -4.63 -0.39
C SER A 306 17.12 -5.57 -1.58
N SER A 307 18.17 -5.87 -2.35
CA SER A 307 18.08 -6.72 -3.54
C SER A 307 17.48 -8.10 -3.24
N SER A 308 17.86 -8.72 -2.12
CA SER A 308 17.29 -10.02 -1.71
C SER A 308 15.80 -9.94 -1.39
N VAL A 309 15.30 -8.82 -0.86
CA VAL A 309 13.87 -8.60 -0.62
C VAL A 309 13.13 -8.39 -1.93
N LYS A 310 13.67 -7.55 -2.84
CA LYS A 310 13.07 -7.33 -4.16
C LYS A 310 13.01 -8.59 -5.00
N GLN A 311 14.00 -9.48 -4.89
CA GLN A 311 13.99 -10.77 -5.59
C GLN A 311 12.93 -11.72 -5.03
N GLU A 312 12.79 -11.80 -3.71
CA GLU A 312 11.79 -12.67 -3.09
C GLU A 312 10.37 -12.18 -3.36
N ALA A 313 10.14 -10.85 -3.38
CA ALA A 313 8.85 -10.25 -3.70
C ALA A 313 8.36 -10.54 -5.13
N ARG A 314 9.23 -11.05 -6.02
CA ARG A 314 8.88 -11.45 -7.39
C ARG A 314 8.37 -12.87 -7.51
N ARG A 315 8.43 -13.66 -6.43
CA ARG A 315 7.93 -15.02 -6.42
C ARG A 315 6.43 -15.02 -6.20
N ASP A 316 5.71 -15.66 -7.09
CA ASP A 316 4.28 -15.88 -6.95
C ASP A 316 4.01 -16.99 -5.91
N VAL A 317 2.73 -17.27 -5.65
CA VAL A 317 2.27 -18.23 -4.64
C VAL A 317 2.84 -19.64 -4.89
N ASP A 318 2.96 -20.04 -6.15
CA ASP A 318 3.60 -21.28 -6.62
C ASP A 318 5.14 -21.29 -6.51
N GLY A 319 5.74 -20.14 -6.24
CA GLY A 319 7.19 -19.96 -6.13
C GLY A 319 7.88 -19.62 -7.45
N GLU A 320 7.13 -19.45 -8.54
CA GLU A 320 7.69 -19.05 -9.83
C GLU A 320 7.91 -17.54 -9.90
N ILE A 321 8.96 -17.12 -10.62
CA ILE A 321 9.19 -15.72 -10.95
C ILE A 321 8.51 -15.47 -12.29
N LYS A 322 7.38 -14.78 -12.29
CA LYS A 322 6.73 -14.35 -13.54
C LYS A 322 7.50 -13.17 -14.10
N GLU A 323 7.99 -13.30 -15.33
CA GLU A 323 8.50 -12.16 -16.10
C GLU A 323 7.34 -11.20 -16.37
N SER A 324 7.33 -10.04 -15.70
CA SER A 324 6.43 -8.96 -16.08
C SER A 324 6.80 -8.47 -17.48
N GLY A 325 5.81 -8.25 -18.36
CA GLY A 325 6.02 -7.78 -19.75
C GLY A 325 6.69 -6.39 -19.90
N VAL A 326 7.11 -5.78 -18.81
CA VAL A 326 8.01 -4.62 -18.78
C VAL A 326 9.38 -5.13 -18.35
N GLU A 327 10.37 -5.08 -19.25
CA GLU A 327 11.75 -5.44 -18.90
C GLU A 327 12.23 -4.58 -17.72
N LEU A 328 12.64 -5.25 -16.63
CA LEU A 328 12.97 -4.68 -15.32
C LEU A 328 13.97 -3.51 -15.36
N LYS A 329 14.89 -3.51 -16.34
CA LYS A 329 15.86 -2.41 -16.53
C LYS A 329 15.20 -1.09 -16.90
N GLN A 330 14.02 -1.12 -17.53
CA GLN A 330 13.24 0.07 -17.83
C GLN A 330 12.47 0.54 -16.60
N ALA A 331 11.87 -0.37 -15.82
CA ALA A 331 11.13 -0.01 -14.60
C ALA A 331 12.02 0.56 -13.49
N ASP A 332 13.20 -0.04 -13.25
CA ASP A 332 14.17 0.48 -12.28
C ASP A 332 14.69 1.87 -12.72
N LYS A 333 15.04 2.05 -14.00
CA LYS A 333 15.42 3.38 -14.55
C LYS A 333 14.32 4.44 -14.45
N ILE A 334 13.06 4.02 -14.55
CA ILE A 334 11.90 4.90 -14.51
C ILE A 334 11.73 5.52 -13.10
N VAL A 335 12.00 4.76 -12.04
CA VAL A 335 11.80 5.20 -10.65
C VAL A 335 13.11 5.68 -9.99
N SER A 336 14.26 5.05 -10.28
CA SER A 336 15.52 5.29 -9.55
C SER A 336 16.30 6.51 -10.00
N ASP A 337 16.29 6.86 -11.29
CA ASP A 337 17.28 7.82 -11.82
C ASP A 337 16.87 9.29 -11.62
N LYS A 338 15.63 9.57 -11.18
CA LYS A 338 15.09 10.94 -11.07
C LYS A 338 14.29 11.24 -9.80
N THR A 339 14.15 10.29 -8.89
CA THR A 339 13.44 10.52 -7.62
C THR A 339 14.49 10.79 -6.53
N PRO A 340 14.47 11.95 -5.87
CA PRO A 340 15.42 12.22 -4.80
C PRO A 340 15.26 11.18 -3.68
N ALA A 341 16.36 10.80 -3.03
CA ALA A 341 16.29 9.90 -1.89
C ALA A 341 15.73 10.66 -0.68
N ALA A 342 14.75 10.06 0.00
CA ALA A 342 14.19 10.67 1.18
C ALA A 342 15.22 10.76 2.31
N PRO A 343 15.28 11.89 3.03
CA PRO A 343 16.17 12.06 4.17
C PRO A 343 15.70 11.19 5.34
N SER A 344 16.64 10.86 6.24
CA SER A 344 16.30 10.21 7.50
C SER A 344 15.56 11.19 8.42
N ALA A 345 14.53 10.70 9.10
CA ALA A 345 13.79 11.41 10.16
C ALA A 345 13.78 10.61 11.48
N GLU A 346 14.78 9.74 11.69
CA GLU A 346 14.83 8.81 12.82
C GLU A 346 14.84 9.53 14.16
N MET A 347 15.61 10.63 14.31
CA MET A 347 15.68 11.36 15.58
C MET A 347 14.37 12.10 15.87
N THR A 348 13.78 12.71 14.84
CA THR A 348 12.51 13.41 14.89
C THR A 348 11.39 12.46 15.32
N ILE A 349 11.32 11.28 14.70
CA ILE A 349 10.36 10.24 15.09
C ILE A 349 10.61 9.79 16.52
N LYS A 350 11.86 9.50 16.89
CA LYS A 350 12.22 9.03 18.25
C LYS A 350 11.79 10.02 19.33
N LEU A 351 12.02 11.31 19.13
CA LEU A 351 11.77 12.35 20.13
C LEU A 351 10.32 12.85 20.15
N LEU A 352 9.70 13.01 18.99
CA LEU A 352 8.38 13.65 18.88
C LEU A 352 7.22 12.67 18.67
N SER A 353 7.45 11.44 18.20
CA SER A 353 6.36 10.47 17.99
C SER A 353 5.56 10.14 19.26
N PRO A 354 6.14 10.01 20.47
CA PRO A 354 5.36 9.72 21.66
C PRO A 354 4.30 10.79 21.92
N LYS A 355 4.70 12.06 21.90
CA LYS A 355 3.78 13.18 22.11
C LYS A 355 2.77 13.30 20.98
N PHE A 356 3.19 13.10 19.74
CA PHE A 356 2.28 13.08 18.60
C PHE A 356 1.19 12.01 18.74
N ARG A 357 1.53 10.79 19.19
CA ARG A 357 0.56 9.72 19.43
C ARG A 357 -0.41 10.05 20.56
N GLU A 358 0.07 10.68 21.64
CA GLU A 358 -0.77 11.18 22.74
C GLU A 358 -1.77 12.22 22.22
N LEU A 359 -1.31 13.18 21.43
CA LEU A 359 -2.17 14.23 20.84
C LEU A 359 -3.27 13.62 19.95
N LEU A 360 -2.92 12.64 19.11
CA LEU A 360 -3.90 11.93 18.26
C LEU A 360 -4.94 11.13 19.06
N GLN A 361 -4.57 10.62 20.25
CA GLN A 361 -5.49 9.92 21.13
C GLN A 361 -6.42 10.89 21.87
N SER A 362 -5.92 12.07 22.24
CA SER A 362 -6.69 13.12 22.90
C SER A 362 -7.60 13.92 21.97
N ALA A 363 -7.37 13.87 20.66
CA ALA A 363 -8.17 14.56 19.64
C ALA A 363 -9.44 13.80 19.21
N LYS A 364 -9.85 12.78 19.97
CA LYS A 364 -11.05 11.97 19.72
C LYS A 364 -12.26 12.45 20.51
#